data_AF-A0A939XTA0-F1
#
_entry.id   AF-A0A939XTA0-F1
#
_cell.length_a   1.000
_cell.length_b   1.000
_cell.length_c   1.000
_cell.angle_alpha   90.00
_cell.angle_beta   90.00
_cell.angle_gamma   90.00
#
_symmetry.space_group_name_H-M   'P 1'
#
loop_
_entity.id
_entity.type
_entity.pdbx_description
1 polymer ?
#
loop_
_entity_poly.entity_id
_entity_poly.type
_entity_poly.pdbx_seq_one_letter_code
_entity_poly.pdbx_strand_id
1 'polypeptide(L)'
;VFAEKMAEYDAALADAANLADQKAKLLAMTEEYKKAVELATAPKDQDYLDFQARALVEMAGNIIISYLLLTDSLRDAKFLPVANNFLKLAYADNKQRFEYVSNGKPEDLEGYRL
;
A
#
# COMPACT_ATOMS: atom_id res chain seq x y z
N VAL A 1 -0.82 3.13 -12.99
CA VAL A 1 -2.19 2.86 -12.50
C VAL A 1 -2.34 3.07 -10.99
N PHE A 2 -1.91 2.16 -10.10
CA PHE A 2 -2.18 2.35 -8.65
C PHE A 2 -1.45 3.54 -8.03
N ALA A 3 -0.17 3.76 -8.36
CA ALA A 3 0.59 4.90 -7.82
C ALA A 3 -0.01 6.27 -8.22
N GLU A 4 -0.58 6.37 -9.42
CA GLU A 4 -1.27 7.58 -9.88
C GLU A 4 -2.54 7.83 -9.06
N LYS A 5 -3.29 6.77 -8.73
CA LYS A 5 -4.47 6.87 -7.84
C LYS A 5 -4.09 7.25 -6.41
N MET A 6 -2.98 6.74 -5.88
CA MET A 6 -2.47 7.16 -4.57
C MET A 6 -2.15 8.65 -4.55
N ALA A 7 -1.50 9.17 -5.60
CA ALA A 7 -1.20 10.59 -5.73
C ALA A 7 -2.46 11.46 -5.85
N GLU A 8 -3.45 11.00 -6.64
CA GLU A 8 -4.76 11.65 -6.75
C GLU A 8 -5.45 11.77 -5.38
N TYR A 9 -5.47 10.69 -4.59
CA TYR A 9 -6.11 10.69 -3.28
C TYR A 9 -5.32 11.44 -2.20
N ASP A 10 -3.98 11.46 -2.29
CA ASP A 10 -3.17 12.30 -1.40
C ASP A 10 -3.47 13.79 -1.60
N ALA A 11 -3.61 14.21 -2.86
CA ALA A 11 -3.99 15.57 -3.21
C ALA A 11 -5.39 15.94 -2.68
N ALA A 12 -6.33 14.99 -2.66
CA ALA A 12 -7.67 15.20 -2.08
C ALA A 12 -7.64 15.48 -0.56
N LEU A 13 -6.56 15.09 0.13
CA LEU A 13 -6.33 15.36 1.54
C LEU A 13 -5.34 16.53 1.78
N ALA A 14 -4.95 17.29 0.76
CA ALA A 14 -3.91 18.35 0.84
C ALA A 14 -4.12 19.31 2.02
N ASP A 15 -5.34 19.83 2.18
CA ASP A 15 -5.67 20.88 3.14
C ASP A 15 -6.16 20.35 4.51
N ALA A 16 -6.21 19.03 4.70
CA ALA A 16 -6.68 18.39 5.92
C ALA A 16 -5.59 18.36 7.01
N ALA A 17 -5.29 19.52 7.61
CA ALA A 17 -4.25 19.64 8.64
C ALA A 17 -4.48 18.72 9.86
N ASN A 18 -5.73 18.41 10.19
CA ASN A 18 -6.11 17.47 11.25
C ASN A 18 -5.78 16.00 10.93
N LEU A 19 -5.36 15.68 9.71
CA LEU A 19 -5.00 14.33 9.25
C LEU A 19 -3.50 14.19 8.92
N ALA A 20 -2.65 15.13 9.34
CA ALA A 20 -1.24 15.17 8.99
C ALA A 20 -0.48 13.87 9.33
N ASP A 21 -0.73 13.29 10.50
CA ASP A 21 -0.09 12.03 10.94
C ASP A 21 -0.52 10.84 10.07
N GLN A 22 -1.80 10.78 9.70
CA GLN A 22 -2.34 9.74 8.84
C GLN A 22 -1.77 9.85 7.43
N LYS A 23 -1.68 11.07 6.89
CA LYS A 23 -1.05 11.33 5.58
C LYS A 23 0.42 10.93 5.57
N ALA A 24 1.17 11.27 6.62
CA ALA A 24 2.58 10.87 6.72
C ALA A 24 2.75 9.34 6.65
N LYS A 25 1.87 8.57 7.30
CA LYS A 25 1.87 7.11 7.21
C LYS A 25 1.55 6.61 5.80
N LEU A 26 0.56 7.21 5.14
CA LEU A 26 0.17 6.81 3.79
C LEU A 26 1.23 7.13 2.74
N LEU A 27 1.93 8.25 2.88
CA LEU A 27 3.09 8.58 2.06
C LEU A 27 4.20 7.55 2.26
N ALA A 28 4.52 7.18 3.51
CA ALA A 28 5.50 6.14 3.79
C ALA A 28 5.11 4.78 3.19
N MET A 29 3.85 4.35 3.33
CA MET A 29 3.34 3.13 2.72
C MET A 29 3.40 3.19 1.18
N THR A 30 3.16 4.36 0.59
CA THR A 30 3.22 4.59 -0.86
C THR A 30 4.64 4.46 -1.39
N GLU A 31 5.63 5.00 -0.67
CA GLU A 31 7.05 4.83 -1.04
C GLU A 31 7.49 3.37 -0.93
N GLU A 32 7.02 2.64 0.10
CA GLU A 32 7.24 1.19 0.20
C GLU A 32 6.63 0.42 -0.97
N TYR A 33 5.40 0.75 -1.35
CA TYR A 33 4.75 0.14 -2.51
C TYR A 33 5.55 0.37 -3.79
N LYS A 34 6.00 1.61 -4.04
CA LYS A 34 6.84 1.92 -5.23
C LYS A 34 8.12 1.08 -5.24
N LYS A 35 8.79 0.98 -4.09
CA LYS A 35 10.00 0.17 -3.94
C LYS A 35 9.72 -1.32 -4.12
N ALA A 36 8.60 -1.84 -3.60
CA ALA A 36 8.20 -3.23 -3.81
C ALA A 36 7.95 -3.54 -5.29
N VAL A 37 7.29 -2.63 -6.02
CA VAL A 37 7.11 -2.75 -7.48
C VAL A 37 8.45 -2.78 -8.21
N GLU A 38 9.39 -1.91 -7.84
CA GLU A 38 10.75 -1.91 -8.40
C GLU A 38 11.45 -3.26 -8.17
N LEU A 39 11.44 -3.76 -6.93
CA LEU A 39 12.08 -5.03 -6.57
C LEU A 39 11.45 -6.24 -7.30
N ALA A 40 10.13 -6.27 -7.43
CA ALA A 40 9.42 -7.35 -8.12
C ALA A 40 9.65 -7.33 -9.65
N THR A 41 9.91 -6.15 -10.24
CA THR A 41 10.11 -5.99 -11.69
C THR A 41 11.57 -6.03 -12.12
N ALA A 42 12.51 -5.74 -11.21
CA ALA A 42 13.95 -5.70 -11.50
C ALA A 42 14.52 -6.97 -12.15
N PRO A 43 14.09 -8.20 -11.76
CA PRO A 43 14.59 -9.43 -12.39
C PRO A 43 14.20 -9.61 -13.86
N LYS A 44 13.19 -8.85 -14.34
CA LYS A 44 12.60 -8.99 -15.69
C LYS A 44 12.09 -10.42 -15.98
N ASP A 45 11.55 -11.06 -14.96
CA ASP A 45 10.94 -12.38 -15.01
C ASP A 45 9.44 -12.24 -14.73
N GLN A 46 8.61 -12.63 -15.71
CA GLN A 46 7.15 -12.50 -15.59
C GLN A 46 6.57 -13.48 -14.57
N ASP A 47 7.10 -14.70 -14.46
CA ASP A 47 6.62 -15.69 -13.49
C ASP A 47 6.89 -15.20 -12.06
N TYR A 48 8.06 -14.58 -11.85
CA TYR A 48 8.39 -13.97 -10.56
C TYR A 48 7.50 -12.77 -10.23
N LEU A 49 7.22 -11.92 -11.22
CA LEU A 49 6.30 -10.80 -11.04
C LEU A 49 4.89 -11.29 -10.70
N ASP A 50 4.39 -12.31 -11.39
CA ASP A 50 3.08 -12.91 -11.15
C ASP A 50 3.00 -13.54 -9.74
N PHE A 51 4.10 -14.14 -9.30
CA PHE A 51 4.24 -14.66 -7.93
C PHE A 51 4.16 -13.54 -6.87
N GLN A 52 4.80 -12.40 -7.09
CA GLN A 52 4.76 -11.25 -6.18
C GLN A 52 3.48 -10.41 -6.32
N ALA A 53 2.67 -10.60 -7.37
CA ALA A 53 1.54 -9.75 -7.71
C ALA A 53 0.52 -9.63 -6.56
N ARG A 54 0.27 -10.71 -5.82
CA ARG A 54 -0.66 -10.67 -4.66
C ARG A 54 -0.19 -9.66 -3.61
N ALA A 55 1.08 -9.69 -3.23
CA ALA A 55 1.61 -8.78 -2.23
C ALA A 55 1.52 -7.32 -2.70
N LEU A 56 1.84 -7.05 -3.97
CA LEU A 56 1.75 -5.72 -4.56
C LEU A 56 0.30 -5.18 -4.59
N VAL A 57 -0.67 -6.03 -4.97
CA VAL A 57 -2.09 -5.65 -5.01
C VAL A 57 -2.63 -5.41 -3.60
N GLU A 58 -2.26 -6.23 -2.62
CA GLU A 58 -2.69 -6.04 -1.23
C GLU A 58 -2.12 -4.74 -0.63
N MET A 59 -0.84 -4.43 -0.90
CA MET A 59 -0.25 -3.14 -0.52
C MET A 59 -1.01 -1.97 -1.14
N ALA A 60 -1.26 -2.02 -2.46
CA ALA A 60 -2.00 -0.97 -3.15
C ALA A 60 -3.42 -0.81 -2.59
N GLY A 61 -4.12 -1.91 -2.33
CA GLY A 61 -5.46 -1.93 -1.75
C GLY A 61 -5.49 -1.30 -0.37
N ASN A 62 -4.59 -1.68 0.52
CA ASN A 62 -4.49 -1.14 1.88
C ASN A 62 -4.29 0.38 1.89
N ILE A 63 -3.43 0.89 1.01
CA ILE A 63 -3.15 2.32 0.87
C ILE A 63 -4.39 3.05 0.34
N ILE A 64 -4.96 2.57 -0.77
CA ILE A 64 -6.12 3.21 -1.42
C ILE A 64 -7.33 3.24 -0.48
N ILE A 65 -7.65 2.12 0.18
CA ILE A 65 -8.79 2.05 1.10
C ILE A 65 -8.59 3.02 2.26
N SER A 66 -7.38 3.11 2.81
CA SER A 66 -7.07 4.04 3.90
C SER A 66 -7.27 5.51 3.47
N TYR A 67 -6.82 5.89 2.27
CA TYR A 67 -7.08 7.21 1.71
C TYR A 67 -8.58 7.50 1.58
N LEU A 68 -9.36 6.54 1.08
CA LEU A 68 -10.80 6.69 0.90
C LEU A 68 -11.53 6.85 2.24
N LEU A 69 -11.20 6.03 3.24
CA LEU A 69 -11.79 6.13 4.58
C LEU A 69 -11.48 7.47 5.27
N LEU A 70 -10.26 7.98 5.10
CA LEU A 70 -9.90 9.31 5.60
C LEU A 70 -10.68 10.40 4.87
N THR A 71 -10.82 10.29 3.55
CA THR A 71 -11.64 11.21 2.75
C THR A 71 -13.10 11.21 3.22
N ASP A 72 -13.67 10.06 3.52
CA ASP A 72 -15.03 9.95 4.07
C ASP A 72 -15.14 10.56 5.47
N SER A 73 -14.09 10.48 6.28
CA SER A 73 -14.06 11.13 7.59
C SER A 73 -14.05 12.66 7.54
N LEU A 74 -13.61 13.25 6.41
CA LEU A 74 -13.76 14.69 6.15
C LEU A 74 -15.21 15.08 5.87
N ARG A 75 -16.00 14.15 5.32
CA ARG A 75 -17.44 14.36 5.05
C ARG A 75 -18.27 14.18 6.32
N ASP A 76 -17.89 13.21 7.16
CA ASP A 76 -18.54 12.95 8.44
C ASP A 76 -17.53 12.42 9.46
N ALA A 77 -17.27 13.23 10.50
CA ALA A 77 -16.27 12.95 11.52
C ALA A 77 -16.51 11.63 12.28
N LYS A 78 -17.72 11.06 12.26
CA LYS A 78 -18.01 9.76 12.89
C LYS A 78 -17.21 8.60 12.29
N PHE A 79 -16.71 8.75 11.06
CA PHE A 79 -15.92 7.73 10.38
C PHE A 79 -14.43 7.79 10.73
N LEU A 80 -13.96 8.89 11.34
CA LEU A 80 -12.54 9.05 11.70
C LEU A 80 -12.00 7.90 12.59
N PRO A 81 -12.74 7.42 13.62
CA PRO A 81 -12.29 6.27 14.42
C PRO A 81 -12.13 4.99 13.57
N VAL A 82 -13.04 4.75 12.63
CA VAL A 82 -12.99 3.58 11.73
C VAL A 82 -11.79 3.70 10.79
N ALA A 83 -11.58 4.87 10.20
CA ALA A 83 -10.44 5.14 9.33
C ALA A 83 -9.11 4.94 10.07
N ASN A 84 -8.99 5.46 11.30
CA ASN A 84 -7.77 5.30 12.10
C ASN A 84 -7.49 3.84 12.49
N ASN A 85 -8.53 3.09 12.87
CA ASN A 85 -8.40 1.67 13.19
C ASN A 85 -7.98 0.85 11.97
N PHE A 86 -8.60 1.12 10.81
CA PHE A 86 -8.21 0.46 9.56
C PHE A 86 -6.78 0.82 9.17
N LEU A 87 -6.40 2.10 9.18
CA LEU A 87 -5.05 2.54 8.84
C LEU A 87 -3.99 1.89 9.74
N LYS A 88 -4.28 1.68 11.02
CA LYS A 88 -3.38 0.99 11.94
C LYS A 88 -3.10 -0.46 11.51
N LEU A 89 -4.15 -1.20 11.12
CA LEU A 89 -4.02 -2.57 10.62
C LEU A 89 -3.33 -2.59 9.26
N ALA A 90 -3.82 -1.78 8.32
CA ALA A 90 -3.27 -1.64 6.98
C ALA A 90 -1.78 -1.30 6.98
N TYR A 91 -1.33 -0.42 7.89
CA TYR A 91 0.09 -0.07 8.02
C TYR A 91 0.94 -1.27 8.45
N ALA A 92 0.47 -2.09 9.39
CA ALA A 92 1.18 -3.30 9.80
C ALA A 92 1.22 -4.35 8.68
N ASP A 93 0.08 -4.58 8.02
CA ASP A 93 -0.01 -5.51 6.89
C ASP A 93 0.89 -5.06 5.74
N ASN A 94 0.94 -3.76 5.42
CA ASN A 94 1.80 -3.21 4.37
C ASN A 94 3.28 -3.45 4.67
N LYS A 95 3.70 -3.31 5.93
CA LYS A 95 5.06 -3.64 6.36
C LYS A 95 5.37 -5.12 6.15
N GLN A 96 4.46 -6.01 6.56
CA GLN A 96 4.63 -7.45 6.33
C GLN A 96 4.73 -7.77 4.84
N ARG A 97 3.88 -7.19 3.98
CA ARG A 97 3.93 -7.40 2.54
C ARG A 97 5.19 -6.84 1.90
N PHE A 98 5.62 -5.65 2.32
CA PHE A 98 6.88 -5.08 1.87
C PHE A 98 8.06 -6.00 2.21
N GLU A 99 8.15 -6.49 3.44
CA GLU A 99 9.20 -7.42 3.87
C GLU A 99 9.15 -8.74 3.09
N TYR A 100 7.96 -9.24 2.77
CA TYR A 100 7.81 -10.43 1.94
C TYR A 100 8.38 -10.23 0.54
N VAL A 101 8.07 -9.10 -0.11
CA VAL A 101 8.58 -8.78 -1.46
C VAL A 101 10.08 -8.48 -1.42
N SER A 102 10.56 -7.76 -0.40
CA SER A 102 11.96 -7.31 -0.33
C SER A 102 12.95 -8.44 -0.09
N ASN A 103 12.52 -9.50 0.60
CA ASN A 103 13.34 -10.67 0.87
C ASN A 103 13.13 -11.81 -0.14
N GLY A 104 12.10 -11.70 -0.99
CA GLY A 104 11.81 -12.70 -2.03
C GLY A 104 12.84 -12.70 -3.15
N LYS A 105 13.02 -13.87 -3.76
CA LYS A 105 13.93 -14.06 -4.90
C LYS A 105 13.31 -14.97 -5.96
N PRO A 106 13.73 -14.88 -7.23
CA PRO A 106 13.24 -15.76 -8.29
C PRO A 106 13.36 -17.25 -7.97
N GLU A 107 14.38 -17.68 -7.21
CA GLU A 107 14.56 -19.09 -6.83
C GLU A 107 13.44 -19.62 -5.93
N ASP A 108 12.75 -18.73 -5.20
CA ASP A 108 11.63 -19.13 -4.33
C ASP A 108 10.46 -19.72 -5.13
N LEU A 109 10.35 -19.41 -6.43
CA LEU A 109 9.32 -19.95 -7.33
C LEU A 109 9.31 -21.48 -7.39
N GLU A 110 10.45 -22.14 -7.24
CA GLU A 110 10.53 -23.61 -7.28
C GLU A 110 9.71 -24.24 -6.15
N GLY A 111 9.62 -23.58 -4.99
CA GLY A 111 8.80 -24.03 -3.87
C GLY A 111 7.29 -23.84 -4.08
N TYR A 112 6.88 -23.05 -5.07
CA TYR A 112 5.47 -22.73 -5.36
C TYR A 112 4.91 -23.44 -6.60
N ARG A 113 5.76 -24.08 -7.40
CA ARG A 113 5.34 -24.94 -8.52
C ARG A 113 4.92 -26.30 -7.95
N LEU A 114 3.61 -26.50 -7.80
CA LEU A 114 2.98 -27.79 -7.42
C LEU A 114 3.03 -28.80 -8.57
#